data_AF-A0A3D2F7C2-F1
#
_entry.id   AF-A0A3D2F7C2-F1
#
_cell.length_a   1.000
_cell.length_b   1.000
_cell.length_c   1.000
_cell.angle_alpha   90.00
_cell.angle_beta   90.00
_cell.angle_gamma   90.00
#
_symmetry.space_group_name_H-M   'P 1'
#
loop_
_entity.id
_entity.type
_entity.pdbx_description
1 polymer ?
#
loop_
_entity_poly.entity_id
_entity_poly.type
_entity_poly.pdbx_seq_one_letter_code
_entity_poly.pdbx_strand_id
1 'polypeptide(L)' 'QTPPQVLVTRITGAGDTFMAAHIAAEARGADRKTALNDALKSAATYVSGEPV' A
#
# COMPACT_ATOMS: atom_id res chain seq x y z
N GLN A 1 -1.64 -12.90 -1.90
CA GLN A 1 -1.56 -11.86 -2.95
C GLN A 1 -0.10 -11.50 -3.10
N THR A 2 0.36 -11.33 -4.33
CA THR A 2 1.73 -10.91 -4.62
C THR A 2 1.72 -9.41 -4.88
N PRO A 3 2.54 -8.60 -4.19
CA PRO A 3 2.65 -7.17 -4.47
C PRO A 3 3.02 -6.92 -5.94
N PRO A 4 2.54 -5.84 -6.57
CA PRO A 4 2.94 -5.50 -7.92
C PRO A 4 4.45 -5.24 -7.97
N GLN A 5 5.09 -5.71 -9.04
CA GLN A 5 6.51 -5.40 -9.27
C GLN A 5 6.64 -3.92 -9.66
N VAL A 6 7.46 -3.17 -8.94
CA VAL A 6 7.71 -1.75 -9.17
C VAL A 6 9.21 -1.46 -9.11
N LEU A 7 9.66 -0.48 -9.88
CA LEU A 7 11.03 0.02 -9.81
C LEU A 7 11.21 0.75 -8.49
N VAL A 8 12.12 0.28 -7.64
CA VAL A 8 12.28 0.82 -6.28
C VAL A 8 13.17 2.06 -6.33
N THR A 9 12.62 3.21 -5.93
CA THR A 9 13.34 4.48 -5.78
C THR A 9 13.57 4.85 -4.31
N ARG A 10 12.77 4.29 -3.38
CA ARG A 10 12.92 4.42 -1.91
C ARG A 10 12.46 3.13 -1.20
N ILE A 11 13.21 2.67 -0.20
CA ILE A 11 12.94 1.39 0.51
C ILE A 11 12.28 1.61 1.88
N THR A 12 12.59 2.71 2.56
CA THR A 12 12.10 3.00 3.92
C THR A 12 10.71 3.66 3.91
N GLY A 13 9.80 3.22 4.79
CA GLY A 13 8.44 3.74 4.92
C GLY A 13 7.37 2.98 4.11
N ALA A 14 7.75 1.96 3.34
CA ALA A 14 6.82 1.12 2.59
C ALA A 14 5.83 0.37 3.51
N GLY A 15 6.33 -0.16 4.64
CA GLY A 15 5.53 -0.85 5.64
C GLY A 15 4.55 0.09 6.36
N ASP A 16 4.98 1.31 6.67
CA ASP A 16 4.11 2.31 7.31
C ASP A 16 3.01 2.78 6.36
N THR A 17 3.36 3.01 5.08
CA THR A 17 2.39 3.36 4.03
C THR A 17 1.38 2.24 3.81
N PHE A 18 1.86 0.99 3.76
CA PHE A 18 1.01 -0.19 3.69
C PHE A 18 0.03 -0.23 4.87
N MET A 19 0.53 -0.12 6.10
CA MET A 19 -0.29 -0.23 7.31
C MET A 19 -1.30 0.91 7.43
N ALA A 20 -0.90 2.15 7.11
CA ALA A 20 -1.80 3.30 7.12
C ALA A 20 -2.95 3.12 6.12
N ALA A 21 -2.65 2.70 4.88
CA ALA A 21 -3.67 2.44 3.87
C ALA A 21 -4.58 1.26 4.26
N HIS A 22 -4.03 0.21 4.88
CA HIS A 22 -4.80 -0.94 5.36
C HIS A 22 -5.80 -0.54 6.45
N ILE A 23 -5.31 0.12 7.50
CA ILE A 23 -6.13 0.59 8.63
C ILE A 23 -7.20 1.57 8.15
N ALA A 24 -6.85 2.48 7.23
CA ALA A 24 -7.81 3.43 6.67
C ALA A 24 -8.90 2.73 5.84
N ALA A 25 -8.57 1.67 5.09
CA ALA A 25 -9.56 0.90 4.34
C ALA A 25 -10.49 0.11 5.27
N GLU A 26 -9.95 -0.55 6.29
CA GLU A 26 -10.76 -1.24 7.32
C GLU A 26 -11.67 -0.26 8.08
N ALA A 27 -11.17 0.92 8.43
CA ALA A 27 -11.96 1.96 9.09
C ALA A 27 -13.12 2.48 8.22
N ARG A 28 -13.02 2.38 6.89
CA ARG A 28 -14.10 2.68 5.94
C ARG A 28 -15.06 1.51 5.72
N GLY A 29 -14.85 0.38 6.40
CA GLY A 29 -15.67 -0.83 6.26
C GLY A 29 -15.31 -1.71 5.06
N ALA A 30 -14.12 -1.51 4.46
CA ALA A 30 -13.66 -2.40 3.41
C ALA A 30 -13.45 -3.82 3.96
N ASP A 31 -13.78 -4.83 3.15
CA ASP A 31 -13.43 -6.20 3.49
C ASP A 31 -11.90 -6.39 3.47
N ARG A 32 -11.42 -7.45 4.14
CA ARG A 32 -10.00 -7.75 4.28
C ARG A 32 -9.24 -7.82 2.96
N LYS A 33 -9.85 -8.33 1.88
CA LYS A 33 -9.20 -8.48 0.57
C LYS A 33 -9.05 -7.11 -0.10
N THR A 34 -10.08 -6.27 0.00
CA THR A 34 -10.06 -4.89 -0.50
C THR A 34 -9.04 -4.05 0.26
N ALA A 35 -9.03 -4.11 1.60
CA ALA A 35 -8.06 -3.41 2.42
C ALA A 35 -6.61 -3.86 2.14
N LEU A 36 -6.39 -5.15 1.87
CA LEU A 36 -5.08 -5.66 1.51
C LEU A 36 -4.61 -5.16 0.14
N ASN A 37 -5.50 -5.14 -0.86
CA ASN A 37 -5.20 -4.63 -2.20
C ASN A 37 -4.82 -3.14 -2.16
N ASP A 38 -5.60 -2.32 -1.44
CA ASP A 38 -5.35 -0.89 -1.29
C ASP A 38 -3.99 -0.63 -0.65
N ALA A 39 -3.68 -1.36 0.42
CA ALA A 39 -2.40 -1.27 1.12
C ALA A 39 -1.20 -1.62 0.22
N LEU A 40 -1.31 -2.69 -0.57
CA LEU A 40 -0.27 -3.08 -1.53
C LEU A 40 -0.06 -2.02 -2.61
N LYS A 41 -1.14 -1.45 -3.15
CA LYS A 41 -1.06 -0.39 -4.16
C LYS A 41 -0.43 0.88 -3.61
N SER A 42 -0.83 1.29 -2.41
CA SER A 42 -0.31 2.49 -1.77
C SER A 42 1.19 2.36 -1.47
N ALA A 43 1.62 1.20 -0.96
CA ALA A 43 3.03 0.92 -0.72
C ALA A 43 3.84 0.89 -2.02
N ALA A 44 3.31 0.27 -3.07
CA ALA A 44 3.94 0.21 -4.39
C ALA A 44 4.15 1.61 -5.01
N THR A 45 3.14 2.47 -4.91
CA THR A 45 3.18 3.87 -5.37
C THR A 45 4.25 4.67 -4.61
N TYR A 46 4.30 4.47 -3.28
CA TYR A 46 5.27 5.16 -2.44
C TYR A 46 6.73 4.74 -2.73
N VAL A 47 6.99 3.44 -2.93
CA VAL A 47 8.35 2.96 -3.24
C VAL A 47 8.75 3.19 -4.69
N SER A 48 7.79 3.36 -5.62
CA SER A 48 8.07 3.77 -7.00
C SER A 48 8.41 5.25 -7.11
N GLY A 49 8.02 6.06 -6.12
CA GLY A 49 8.23 7.51 -6.12
C GLY A 49 7.19 8.26 -6.95
N GLU A 50 6.08 7.60 -7.30
CA GLU A 50 4.93 8.24 -7.91
C GLU A 50 4.16 9.06 -6.85
N PRO A 51 3.71 10.28 -7.15
CA PRO A 51 2.89 11.04 -6.22
C PRO A 51 1.56 10.32 -5.96
N VAL A 52 1.16 10.27 -4.68
CA VAL A 52 -0.17 9.81 -4.24
C VAL A 52 -1.26 10.84 -4.51
#